data_AF-A0A7W1ETI5-F1
#
_entry.id   AF-A0A7W1ETI5-F1
#
_cell.length_a   1.000
_cell.length_b   1.000
_cell.length_c   1.000
_cell.angle_alpha   90.00
_cell.angle_beta   90.00
_cell.angle_gamma   90.00
#
_symmetry.space_group_name_H-M   'P 1'
#
loop_
_entity.id
_entity.type
_entity.pdbx_description
1 polymer ?
#
loop_
_entity_poly.entity_id
_entity_poly.type
_entity_poly.pdbx_seq_one_letter_code
_entity_poly.pdbx_strand_id
1 'polypeptide(L)'
;MDVTPTLELLKDVTMLKEGDNEDFVPKGYYHILTEATEYYTGLTKEIVINKNDIINFKYHANRSRLNGCCGLDGCDGINLVCLNGHEVATEKSDCWMPHAVIFENHLVLLKVD
;
A
#
# COMPACT_ATOMS: atom_id res chain seq x y z
N MET A 1 16.38 -6.97 2.41
CA MET A 1 16.43 -5.55 2.04
C MET A 1 15.15 -4.93 2.55
N ASP A 2 15.24 -3.76 3.17
CA ASP A 2 14.05 -3.10 3.68
C ASP A 2 13.36 -2.33 2.55
N VAL A 3 12.03 -2.36 2.58
CA VAL A 3 11.14 -1.77 1.59
C VAL A 3 10.41 -0.53 2.11
N THR A 4 10.60 -0.23 3.38
CA THR A 4 10.12 0.98 4.06
C THR A 4 11.23 1.49 4.97
N PRO A 5 11.21 2.76 5.40
CA PRO A 5 11.84 3.13 6.67
C PRO A 5 11.11 2.46 7.84
N THR A 6 11.59 2.67 9.08
CA THR A 6 10.82 2.31 10.27
C THR A 6 9.53 3.12 10.31
N LEU A 7 8.39 2.44 10.47
CA LEU A 7 7.06 3.04 10.54
C LEU A 7 6.43 2.72 11.90
N GLU A 8 5.62 3.65 12.40
CA GLU A 8 4.87 3.46 13.64
C GLU A 8 3.50 2.82 13.37
N LEU A 9 3.04 1.94 14.27
CA LEU A 9 1.69 1.38 14.16
C LEU A 9 0.65 2.49 14.44
N LEU A 10 -0.20 2.77 13.47
CA LEU A 10 -1.34 3.66 13.65
C LEU A 10 -2.43 2.96 14.47
N LYS A 11 -2.53 3.33 15.75
CA LYS A 11 -3.56 2.83 16.68
C LYS A 11 -4.85 3.65 16.65
N ASP A 12 -4.73 4.94 16.36
CA ASP A 12 -5.88 5.85 16.28
C ASP A 12 -6.48 5.80 14.87
N VAL A 13 -7.51 4.98 14.71
CA VAL A 13 -8.20 4.80 13.42
C VAL A 13 -8.95 6.05 12.96
N THR A 14 -9.18 7.04 13.84
CA THR A 14 -9.81 8.31 13.43
C THR A 14 -8.92 9.16 12.53
N MET A 15 -7.64 8.81 12.43
CA MET A 15 -6.68 9.44 11.52
C MET A 15 -6.71 8.84 10.10
N LEU A 16 -7.45 7.74 9.89
CA LEU A 16 -7.64 7.18 8.55
C LEU A 16 -8.57 8.06 7.72
N LYS A 17 -8.28 8.15 6.42
CA LYS A 17 -8.98 9.05 5.50
C LYS A 17 -9.47 8.30 4.28
N GLU A 18 -10.77 8.41 4.00
CA GLU A 18 -11.40 7.74 2.85
C GLU A 18 -11.79 8.70 1.71
N GLY A 19 -11.33 9.94 1.76
CA GLY A 19 -11.57 10.92 0.69
C GLY A 19 -10.72 10.68 -0.57
N ASP A 20 -11.29 11.05 -1.71
CA ASP A 20 -10.59 11.13 -3.00
C ASP A 20 -9.30 11.96 -2.88
N ASN A 21 -8.20 11.44 -3.44
CA ASN A 21 -6.87 12.07 -3.41
C ASN A 21 -6.25 12.24 -2.02
N GLU A 22 -6.86 11.74 -0.95
CA GLU A 22 -6.28 11.77 0.38
C GLU A 22 -5.37 10.56 0.60
N ASP A 23 -4.31 10.73 1.40
CA ASP A 23 -3.54 9.58 1.85
C ASP A 23 -4.34 8.82 2.93
N PHE A 24 -4.63 7.53 2.70
CA PHE A 24 -5.42 6.71 3.62
C PHE A 24 -4.75 6.59 4.98
N VAL A 25 -3.43 6.33 4.99
CA VAL A 25 -2.58 6.31 6.17
C VAL A 25 -1.65 7.53 6.15
N PRO A 26 -1.54 8.30 7.24
CA PRO A 26 -0.56 9.37 7.36
C PRO A 26 0.88 8.87 7.18
N LYS A 27 1.72 9.69 6.57
CA LYS A 27 3.14 9.38 6.40
C LYS A 27 3.83 9.07 7.74
N GLY A 28 4.71 8.08 7.77
CA GLY A 28 5.43 7.61 8.95
C GLY A 28 4.71 6.51 9.72
N TYR A 29 3.53 6.10 9.26
CA TYR A 29 2.71 5.08 9.90
C TYR A 29 2.40 3.91 8.99
N TYR A 30 2.12 2.76 9.61
CA TYR A 30 1.45 1.63 8.99
C TYR A 30 0.17 1.27 9.75
N HIS A 31 -0.80 0.71 9.05
CA HIS A 31 -2.02 0.16 9.62
C HIS A 31 -2.20 -1.29 9.17
N ILE A 32 -2.82 -2.11 10.01
CA ILE A 32 -3.18 -3.50 9.67
C ILE A 32 -4.69 -3.51 9.41
N LEU A 33 -5.10 -3.60 8.14
CA LEU A 33 -6.51 -3.67 7.77
C LEU A 33 -7.09 -5.00 8.23
N THR A 34 -7.94 -4.98 9.26
CA THR A 34 -8.65 -6.16 9.76
C THR A 34 -10.10 -6.25 9.29
N GLU A 35 -10.62 -5.19 8.68
CA GLU A 35 -11.99 -5.08 8.18
C GLU A 35 -11.96 -4.42 6.80
N ALA A 36 -12.95 -4.74 5.97
CA ALA A 36 -13.11 -4.12 4.66
C ALA A 36 -13.56 -2.66 4.79
N THR A 37 -13.07 -1.82 3.89
CA THR A 37 -13.56 -0.46 3.65
C THR A 37 -14.24 -0.39 2.28
N GLU A 38 -14.69 0.80 1.88
CA GLU A 38 -15.19 1.02 0.52
C GLU A 38 -14.13 0.70 -0.56
N TYR A 39 -12.84 0.93 -0.27
CA TYR A 39 -11.75 0.84 -1.25
C TYR A 39 -10.81 -0.36 -1.06
N TYR A 40 -10.82 -0.97 0.12
CA TYR A 40 -9.86 -2.01 0.50
C TYR A 40 -10.57 -3.21 1.15
N THR A 41 -10.13 -4.43 0.86
CA THR A 41 -10.90 -5.62 1.21
C THR A 41 -10.67 -6.12 2.64
N GLY A 42 -9.48 -5.87 3.22
CA GLY A 42 -9.17 -6.25 4.61
C GLY A 42 -9.20 -7.76 4.89
N LEU A 43 -9.35 -8.62 3.88
CA LEU A 43 -9.61 -10.06 4.02
C LEU A 43 -8.41 -10.85 4.57
N THR A 44 -7.20 -10.27 4.55
CA THR A 44 -5.95 -10.98 4.84
C THR A 44 -5.04 -10.25 5.83
N LYS A 45 -5.59 -9.35 6.66
CA LYS A 45 -4.83 -8.50 7.59
C LYS A 45 -3.81 -7.61 6.90
N GLU A 46 -4.12 -7.09 5.72
CA GLU A 46 -3.19 -6.40 4.84
C GLU A 46 -2.46 -5.26 5.57
N ILE A 47 -1.14 -5.18 5.41
CA ILE A 47 -0.36 -4.05 5.93
C ILE A 47 -0.47 -2.90 4.93
N VAL A 48 -1.01 -1.78 5.37
CA VAL A 48 -1.22 -0.59 4.55
C VAL A 48 -0.37 0.56 5.04
N ILE A 49 0.27 1.26 4.12
CA ILE A 49 1.12 2.41 4.41
C ILE A 49 0.82 3.59 3.48
N ASN A 50 1.37 4.75 3.81
CA ASN A 50 1.42 5.89 2.90
C ASN A 50 2.30 5.55 1.68
N LYS A 51 1.86 5.90 0.47
CA LYS A 51 2.63 5.66 -0.76
C LYS A 51 4.00 6.35 -0.78
N ASN A 52 4.20 7.40 0.02
CA ASN A 52 5.47 8.13 0.11
C ASN A 52 6.46 7.52 1.12
N ASP A 53 6.12 6.39 1.75
CA ASP A 53 6.98 5.65 2.66
C ASP A 53 7.60 4.39 2.03
N ILE A 54 7.39 4.16 0.75
CA ILE A 54 8.06 3.07 0.03
C ILE A 54 9.51 3.45 -0.31
N ILE A 55 10.43 2.51 -0.14
CA ILE A 55 11.82 2.60 -0.59
C ILE A 55 12.23 1.31 -1.30
N ASN A 56 13.25 1.37 -2.17
CA ASN A 56 13.80 0.19 -2.85
C ASN A 56 12.78 -0.60 -3.69
N PHE A 57 11.92 0.11 -4.43
CA PHE A 57 10.92 -0.45 -5.34
C PHE A 57 11.15 -0.08 -6.80
N LYS A 58 10.50 -0.85 -7.67
CA LYS A 58 10.23 -0.56 -9.07
C LYS A 58 8.77 -0.92 -9.36
N TYR A 59 8.21 -0.34 -10.41
CA TYR A 59 6.95 -0.83 -10.96
C TYR A 59 7.12 -2.18 -11.64
N HIS A 60 6.08 -3.01 -11.56
CA HIS A 60 6.02 -4.31 -12.20
C HIS A 60 6.11 -4.17 -13.74
N ALA A 61 6.82 -5.09 -14.41
CA ALA A 61 7.05 -4.98 -15.86
C ALA A 61 5.79 -5.25 -16.71
N ASN A 62 4.83 -6.01 -16.17
CA ASN A 62 3.53 -6.20 -16.81
C ASN A 62 2.70 -4.90 -16.76
N ARG A 63 2.62 -4.22 -17.90
CA ARG A 63 1.87 -2.97 -18.06
C ARG A 63 0.37 -3.11 -17.80
N SER A 64 -0.20 -4.30 -17.93
CA SER A 64 -1.61 -4.51 -17.63
C SER A 64 -1.94 -4.37 -16.15
N ARG A 65 -0.94 -4.18 -15.27
CA ARG A 65 -1.12 -3.91 -13.84
C ARG A 65 -0.83 -2.46 -13.46
N LEU A 66 -0.55 -1.63 -14.45
CA LEU A 66 -0.16 -0.23 -14.26
C LEU A 66 -1.26 0.69 -14.80
N ASN A 67 -2.53 0.39 -14.47
CA ASN A 67 -3.69 1.10 -14.97
C ASN A 67 -4.17 2.16 -13.96
N GLY A 68 -4.84 3.19 -14.48
CA GLY A 68 -5.48 4.26 -13.71
C GLY A 68 -5.44 5.60 -14.47
N CYS A 69 -6.09 6.62 -13.93
CA CYS A 69 -6.22 7.93 -14.57
C CYS A 69 -5.09 8.89 -14.14
N CYS A 70 -5.00 9.15 -12.83
CA CYS A 70 -4.02 10.08 -12.25
C CYS A 70 -2.92 9.38 -11.43
N GLY A 71 -3.10 8.09 -11.18
CA GLY A 71 -2.18 7.20 -10.50
C GLY A 71 -2.58 5.76 -10.81
N LEU A 72 -2.26 4.81 -9.91
CA LEU A 72 -2.57 3.39 -10.11
C LEU A 72 -3.88 3.01 -9.42
N ASP A 73 -4.81 2.35 -10.12
CA ASP A 73 -6.06 1.88 -9.51
C ASP A 73 -5.86 0.64 -8.59
N GLY A 74 -4.78 -0.10 -8.82
CA GLY A 74 -4.43 -1.32 -8.10
C GLY A 74 -5.43 -2.47 -8.28
N CYS A 75 -6.24 -2.46 -9.34
CA CYS A 75 -7.30 -3.44 -9.57
C CYS A 75 -6.79 -4.76 -10.19
N ASP A 76 -5.67 -4.72 -10.89
CA ASP A 76 -5.10 -5.86 -11.63
C ASP A 76 -3.97 -6.59 -10.87
N GLY A 77 -3.95 -6.43 -9.55
CA GLY A 77 -3.02 -7.09 -8.63
C GLY A 77 -1.69 -6.36 -8.43
N ILE A 78 -0.68 -7.09 -7.95
CA ILE A 78 0.62 -6.55 -7.51
C ILE A 78 1.28 -5.76 -8.65
N ASN A 79 1.53 -4.49 -8.36
CA ASN A 79 2.13 -3.52 -9.29
C ASN A 79 3.47 -2.94 -8.79
N LEU A 80 3.88 -3.24 -7.55
CA LEU A 80 5.19 -2.91 -7.00
C LEU A 80 6.04 -4.16 -6.78
N VAL A 81 7.28 -4.10 -7.26
CA VAL A 81 8.31 -5.11 -7.04
C VAL A 81 9.50 -4.51 -6.32
N CYS A 82 10.20 -5.28 -5.49
CA CYS A 82 11.47 -4.82 -4.91
C CYS A 82 12.54 -4.65 -6.00
N LEU A 83 13.69 -4.05 -5.68
CA LEU A 83 14.79 -3.84 -6.65
C LEU A 83 15.26 -5.12 -7.37
N ASN A 84 15.10 -6.29 -6.74
CA ASN A 84 15.43 -7.61 -7.28
C ASN A 84 14.33 -8.23 -8.16
N GLY A 85 13.18 -7.57 -8.29
CA GLY A 85 12.08 -7.99 -9.15
C GLY A 85 11.04 -8.90 -8.49
N HIS A 86 11.12 -9.17 -7.18
CA HIS A 86 10.07 -9.91 -6.48
C HIS A 86 8.85 -9.02 -6.25
N GLU A 87 7.67 -9.58 -6.49
CA GLU A 87 6.37 -9.03 -6.14
C GLU A 87 6.25 -8.81 -4.62
N VAL A 88 5.69 -7.67 -4.21
CA VAL A 88 5.68 -7.25 -2.81
C VAL A 88 4.38 -6.54 -2.40
N ALA A 89 3.91 -5.58 -3.22
CA ALA A 89 2.81 -4.71 -2.82
C ALA A 89 2.00 -4.16 -4.01
N THR A 90 0.81 -3.66 -3.72
CA THR A 90 -0.06 -2.96 -4.65
C THR A 90 -0.19 -1.50 -4.23
N GLU A 91 0.30 -0.59 -5.07
CA GLU A 91 -0.01 0.83 -5.00
C GLU A 91 -1.43 1.07 -5.52
N LYS A 92 -2.22 1.76 -4.71
CA LYS A 92 -3.52 2.34 -5.06
C LYS A 92 -3.41 3.85 -4.89
N SER A 93 -3.40 4.59 -5.98
CA SER A 93 -3.12 6.03 -6.02
C SER A 93 -3.89 6.80 -7.09
N ASP A 94 -4.96 6.22 -7.63
CA ASP A 94 -5.84 6.92 -8.58
C ASP A 94 -6.70 7.99 -7.88
N CYS A 95 -7.14 9.00 -8.62
CA CYS A 95 -7.72 10.22 -8.05
C CYS A 95 -9.14 10.10 -7.50
N TRP A 96 -9.82 8.97 -7.71
CA TRP A 96 -11.18 8.69 -7.24
C TRP A 96 -11.18 7.83 -5.98
N MET A 97 -10.03 7.70 -5.32
CA MET A 97 -9.88 6.88 -4.12
C MET A 97 -8.86 7.48 -3.15
N PRO A 98 -8.82 6.96 -1.92
CA PRO A 98 -7.71 7.19 -1.01
C PRO A 98 -6.44 6.50 -1.54
N HIS A 99 -5.31 7.15 -1.30
CA HIS A 99 -4.01 6.67 -1.71
C HIS A 99 -3.37 5.79 -0.63
N ALA A 100 -2.86 4.63 -1.04
CA ALA A 100 -2.22 3.66 -0.17
C ALA A 100 -1.24 2.76 -0.94
N VAL A 101 -0.32 2.15 -0.20
CA VAL A 101 0.39 0.95 -0.66
C VAL A 101 0.02 -0.19 0.27
N ILE A 102 -0.40 -1.30 -0.33
CA ILE A 102 -0.93 -2.48 0.37
C ILE A 102 0.06 -3.63 0.16
N PHE A 103 0.66 -4.10 1.24
CA PHE A 103 1.60 -5.22 1.20
C PHE A 103 0.89 -6.56 1.30
N GLU A 104 1.35 -7.50 0.49
CA GLU A 104 0.98 -8.90 0.62
C GLU A 104 1.75 -9.51 1.80
N ASN A 105 1.05 -9.75 2.91
CA ASN A 105 1.66 -10.20 4.17
C ASN A 105 2.53 -11.46 4.06
N HIS A 106 2.27 -12.32 3.07
CA HIS A 106 3.03 -13.55 2.87
C HIS A 106 4.29 -13.35 2.00
N LEU A 107 4.47 -12.17 1.40
CA LEU A 107 5.61 -11.79 0.57
C LEU A 107 6.60 -10.86 1.31
N VAL A 108 6.23 -10.38 2.49
CA VAL A 108 7.08 -9.53 3.33
C VAL A 108 7.23 -10.06 4.75
N LEU A 109 8.31 -9.65 5.41
CA LEU A 109 8.53 -9.91 6.83
C LEU A 109 8.35 -8.62 7.60
N LEU A 110 7.37 -8.61 8.51
CA LEU A 110 7.25 -7.54 9.50
C LEU A 110 8.30 -7.76 10.59
N LYS A 111 9.26 -6.83 10.67
CA LYS A 111 10.24 -6.80 11.76
C LYS A 111 9.70 -5.86 12.83
N VAL A 112 9.53 -6.38 14.04
CA VAL A 112 9.16 -5.61 15.22
C VAL A 112 10.35 -5.66 16.16
N ASP A 113 10.89 -4.50 16.49
CA ASP A 113 11.99 -4.36 17.45
C ASP A 113 11.50 -4.51 18.90
#